data_AF-A0AAQ0B026-F1
#
_entry.id   AF-A0AAQ0B026-F1
#
_cell.length_a   1.000
_cell.length_b   1.000
_cell.length_c   1.000
_cell.angle_alpha   90.00
_cell.angle_beta   90.00
_cell.angle_gamma   90.00
#
_symmetry.space_group_name_H-M   'P 1'
#
loop_
_entity.id
_entity.type
_entity.pdbx_description
1 polymer ?
#
loop_
_entity_poly.entity_id
_entity_poly.type
_entity_poly.pdbx_seq_one_letter_code
_entity_poly.pdbx_strand_id
1 'polypeptide(L)'
;MEERSKKIFNTALQYRDSAILLNSSGNLRVLIPSQVIGALAIELYFKSIYYIENEVDFKINDRYSHDFYKLLKNLSFETQSLLRSDFSGLMKKRNNSDILQYESFLKVKIEFSSQTMERYICKS
;
A
#
# COMPACT_ATOMS: atom_id res chain seq x y z
N MET A 1 6.83 -15.25 17.46
CA MET A 1 7.31 -14.39 16.35
C MET A 1 6.45 -14.57 15.11
N GLU A 2 6.52 -15.74 14.48
CA GLU A 2 5.80 -16.04 13.23
C GLU A 2 4.27 -15.96 13.35
N GLU A 3 3.71 -16.31 14.51
CA GLU A 3 2.25 -16.33 14.69
C GLU A 3 1.61 -14.93 14.63
N ARG A 4 2.29 -13.91 15.18
CA ARG A 4 1.77 -12.53 15.17
C ARG A 4 1.85 -11.93 13.77
N SER A 5 2.99 -12.05 13.09
CA SER A 5 3.14 -11.58 11.71
C SER A 5 2.18 -12.31 10.76
N LYS A 6 2.02 -13.64 10.90
CA LYS A 6 1.02 -14.44 10.16
C LYS A 6 -0.40 -13.96 10.40
N LYS A 7 -0.78 -13.64 11.64
CA LYS A 7 -2.11 -13.07 11.95
C LYS A 7 -2.33 -11.74 11.23
N ILE A 8 -1.37 -10.81 11.32
CA ILE A 8 -1.45 -9.51 10.64
C ILE A 8 -1.54 -9.70 9.12
N PHE A 9 -0.72 -10.58 8.56
CA PHE A 9 -0.71 -10.89 7.13
C PHE A 9 -2.02 -11.52 6.65
N ASN A 10 -2.56 -12.49 7.40
CA ASN A 10 -3.86 -13.11 7.07
C ASN A 10 -4.99 -12.07 7.08
N THR A 11 -4.97 -11.12 8.01
CA THR A 11 -5.92 -10.00 8.01
C THR A 11 -5.72 -9.09 6.79
N ALA A 12 -4.47 -8.83 6.38
CA ALA A 12 -4.18 -8.10 5.14
C ALA A 12 -4.80 -8.79 3.91
N LEU A 13 -4.70 -10.12 3.82
CA LEU A 13 -5.31 -10.91 2.74
C LEU A 13 -6.84 -10.81 2.74
N GLN A 14 -7.48 -10.88 3.91
CA GLN A 14 -8.93 -10.73 4.03
C GLN A 14 -9.42 -9.35 3.56
N TYR A 15 -8.70 -8.29 3.91
CA TYR A 15 -9.03 -6.95 3.42
C TYR A 15 -8.78 -6.82 1.92
N ARG A 16 -7.68 -7.36 1.39
CA ARG A 16 -7.43 -7.39 -0.06
C ARG A 16 -8.60 -8.05 -0.81
N ASP A 17 -9.04 -9.21 -0.36
CA ASP A 17 -10.10 -9.97 -1.01
C ASP A 17 -11.44 -9.21 -0.95
N SER A 18 -11.71 -8.54 0.17
CA SER A 18 -12.87 -7.67 0.34
C SER A 18 -12.83 -6.45 -0.59
N ALA A 19 -11.66 -5.81 -0.75
CA ALA A 19 -11.49 -4.69 -1.69
C ALA A 19 -11.72 -5.12 -3.13
N ILE A 20 -11.23 -6.31 -3.52
CA ILE A 20 -11.45 -6.88 -4.85
C ILE A 20 -12.94 -7.12 -5.09
N LEU A 21 -13.63 -7.73 -4.13
CA LEU A 21 -15.07 -8.01 -4.22
C LEU A 21 -15.90 -6.73 -4.36
N LEU A 22 -15.57 -5.68 -3.60
CA LEU A 22 -16.27 -4.40 -3.70
C LEU A 22 -15.99 -3.70 -5.03
N ASN A 23 -14.74 -3.72 -5.50
CA ASN A 23 -14.37 -3.15 -6.79
C ASN A 23 -15.03 -3.87 -7.97
N SER A 24 -15.21 -5.19 -7.90
CA SER A 24 -15.82 -5.97 -8.98
C SER A 24 -17.34 -5.79 -9.10
N SER A 25 -17.99 -5.19 -8.10
CA SER A 25 -19.44 -4.94 -8.10
C SER A 25 -19.91 -3.91 -9.14
N GLY A 26 -19.00 -3.10 -9.69
CA GLY A 26 -19.33 -2.01 -10.62
C GLY A 26 -20.16 -0.87 -9.99
N ASN A 27 -20.46 -0.94 -8.69
CA ASN A 27 -21.27 0.05 -8.00
C ASN A 27 -20.40 1.22 -7.50
N LEU A 28 -20.62 2.41 -8.07
CA LEU A 28 -19.88 3.62 -7.69
C LEU A 28 -19.99 3.98 -6.20
N ARG A 29 -21.06 3.56 -5.51
CA ARG A 29 -21.23 3.82 -4.07
C ARG A 29 -20.23 3.08 -3.19
N VAL A 30 -19.69 1.95 -3.66
CA VAL A 30 -18.72 1.14 -2.90
C VAL A 30 -17.27 1.36 -3.34
N LEU A 31 -17.04 2.27 -4.29
CA LEU A 31 -15.71 2.60 -4.82
C LEU A 31 -14.79 3.24 -3.78
N ILE A 32 -15.28 4.19 -2.98
CA ILE A 32 -14.48 4.78 -1.90
C ILE A 32 -14.20 3.73 -0.82
N PRO A 33 -15.21 2.99 -0.31
CA PRO A 33 -14.96 1.89 0.62
C PRO A 33 -13.94 0.86 0.12
N SER A 34 -14.01 0.45 -1.16
CA SER A 34 -13.07 -0.53 -1.71
C SER A 34 -11.64 0.00 -1.75
N GLN A 35 -11.44 1.29 -2.06
CA GLN A 35 -10.13 1.95 -2.02
C GLN A 35 -9.58 2.04 -0.60
N VAL A 36 -10.41 2.41 0.37
CA VAL A 36 -10.02 2.48 1.79
C VAL A 36 -9.61 1.09 2.31
N ILE A 37 -10.39 0.06 2.00
CA ILE A 37 -10.08 -1.32 2.38
C ILE A 37 -8.80 -1.80 1.70
N GLY A 38 -8.60 -1.44 0.43
CA GLY A 38 -7.36 -1.73 -0.30
C GLY A 38 -6.14 -1.07 0.35
N ALA A 39 -6.24 0.19 0.77
CA ALA A 39 -5.18 0.90 1.48
C ALA A 39 -4.85 0.23 2.82
N LEU A 40 -5.87 -0.19 3.58
CA LEU A 40 -5.69 -0.91 4.84
C LEU A 40 -5.01 -2.28 4.64
N ALA A 41 -5.36 -3.00 3.57
CA ALA A 41 -4.71 -4.26 3.23
C ALA A 41 -3.20 -4.06 2.98
N ILE A 42 -2.84 -3.03 2.22
CA ILE A 42 -1.43 -2.68 1.97
C ILE A 42 -0.74 -2.31 3.28
N GLU A 43 -1.35 -1.46 4.10
CA GLU A 43 -0.78 -1.07 5.39
C GLU A 43 -0.46 -2.28 6.29
N LEU A 44 -1.41 -3.21 6.43
CA LEU A 44 -1.23 -4.42 7.24
C LEU A 44 -0.16 -5.34 6.67
N TYR A 45 -0.05 -5.43 5.34
CA TYR A 45 1.04 -6.16 4.69
C TYR A 45 2.41 -5.60 5.11
N PHE A 46 2.61 -4.29 5.02
CA PHE A 46 3.88 -3.67 5.45
C PHE A 46 4.10 -3.79 6.96
N LYS A 47 3.05 -3.70 7.79
CA LYS A 47 3.15 -3.94 9.23
C LYS A 47 3.57 -5.38 9.55
N SER A 48 3.13 -6.36 8.77
CA SER A 48 3.55 -7.75 8.93
C SER A 48 5.04 -7.93 8.64
N ILE A 49 5.56 -7.28 7.59
CA ILE A 49 6.99 -7.26 7.26
C ILE A 49 7.78 -6.56 8.36
N TYR A 50 7.32 -5.38 8.80
CA TYR A 50 7.96 -4.65 9.88
C TYR A 50 8.09 -5.48 11.15
N TYR A 51 7.04 -6.20 11.51
CA TYR A 51 7.06 -7.11 12.67
C TYR A 51 8.05 -8.26 12.47
N ILE A 52 8.19 -8.80 11.25
CA ILE A 52 9.18 -9.85 10.96
C ILE A 52 10.60 -9.34 11.17
N GLU A 53 10.90 -8.11 10.73
CA GLU A 53 12.25 -7.55 10.85
C GLU A 53 12.60 -7.05 12.26
N ASN A 54 11.64 -6.44 12.95
CA ASN A 54 11.89 -5.70 14.18
C ASN A 54 11.33 -6.38 15.44
N GLU A 55 10.58 -7.49 15.26
CA GLU A 55 9.91 -8.26 16.31
C GLU A 55 8.91 -7.48 17.18
N VAL A 56 8.53 -6.28 16.74
CA VAL A 56 7.60 -5.38 17.43
C VAL A 56 6.55 -4.82 16.49
N ASP A 57 5.37 -4.50 17.03
CA ASP A 57 4.34 -3.78 16.28
C ASP A 57 4.84 -2.35 15.96
N PHE A 58 4.56 -1.87 14.74
CA PHE A 58 4.89 -0.50 14.35
C PHE A 58 4.13 0.54 15.18
N LYS A 59 4.88 1.39 15.88
CA LYS A 59 4.37 2.48 16.72
C LYS A 59 5.16 3.76 16.48
N ILE A 60 4.49 4.90 16.65
CA ILE A 60 5.11 6.23 16.71
C ILE A 60 4.67 6.87 18.02
N ASN A 61 5.62 7.36 18.81
CA ASN A 61 5.35 7.93 20.13
C ASN A 61 4.47 6.97 20.98
N ASP A 62 4.83 5.69 20.98
CA ASP A 62 4.12 4.57 21.64
C ASP A 62 2.68 4.31 21.21
N ARG A 63 2.21 4.95 20.13
CA ARG A 63 0.87 4.75 19.57
C ARG A 63 0.95 3.99 18.26
N TYR A 64 -0.01 3.09 18.05
CA TYR A 64 -0.21 2.46 16.73
C TYR A 64 -0.39 3.54 15.68
N SER A 65 0.37 3.44 14.59
CA SER A 65 0.40 4.45 13.54
C SER A 65 0.03 3.85 12.19
N HIS A 66 -0.58 4.69 11.36
CA HIS A 66 -0.88 4.44 9.95
C HIS A 66 0.10 5.18 9.00
N ASP A 67 1.14 5.81 9.56
CA ASP A 67 2.14 6.58 8.79
C ASP A 67 3.01 5.63 7.94
N PHE A 68 2.57 5.45 6.70
CA PHE A 68 3.19 4.54 5.75
C PHE A 68 4.63 4.93 5.38
N TYR A 69 4.90 6.24 5.32
CA TYR A 69 6.23 6.73 4.99
C TYR A 69 7.24 6.34 6.06
N LYS A 70 6.90 6.55 7.33
CA LYS A 70 7.75 6.13 8.45
C LYS A 70 7.83 4.61 8.58
N LEU A 71 6.73 3.90 8.32
CA LEU A 71 6.75 2.44 8.29
C LEU A 71 7.77 1.92 7.27
N LEU A 72 7.75 2.46 6.05
CA LEU A 72 8.70 2.08 4.98
C LEU A 72 10.13 2.51 5.32
N LYS A 73 10.35 3.72 5.83
CA LYS A 73 11.69 4.23 6.18
C LYS A 73 12.35 3.44 7.32
N ASN A 74 11.56 2.85 8.20
CA ASN A 74 12.07 2.07 9.33
C ASN A 74 12.39 0.60 8.97
N LEU A 75 12.14 0.16 7.74
CA LEU A 75 12.55 -1.18 7.26
C LEU A 75 14.03 -1.18 6.85
N SER A 76 14.64 -2.37 6.78
CA SER A 76 15.99 -2.54 6.25
C SER A 76 16.13 -2.02 4.82
N PHE A 77 17.34 -1.62 4.43
CA PHE A 77 17.60 -1.14 3.05
C PHE A 77 17.30 -2.24 2.03
N GLU A 78 17.68 -3.47 2.33
CA GLU A 78 17.44 -4.66 1.53
C GLU A 78 15.94 -4.86 1.26
N THR A 79 15.12 -4.81 2.32
CA THR A 79 13.67 -4.98 2.19
C THR A 79 13.02 -3.80 1.50
N GLN A 80 13.46 -2.57 1.76
CA GLN A 80 12.99 -1.40 1.01
C GLN A 80 13.29 -1.54 -0.48
N SER A 81 14.48 -2.01 -0.84
CA SER A 81 14.90 -2.23 -2.22
C SER A 81 14.06 -3.33 -2.89
N LEU A 82 13.83 -4.45 -2.20
CA LEU A 82 12.98 -5.54 -2.66
C LEU A 82 11.56 -5.05 -2.95
N LEU A 83 10.92 -4.37 -1.99
CA LEU A 83 9.56 -3.85 -2.12
C LEU A 83 9.44 -2.83 -3.27
N ARG A 84 10.44 -1.97 -3.46
CA ARG A 84 10.48 -1.01 -4.57
C ARG A 84 10.63 -1.70 -5.92
N SER A 85 11.49 -2.71 -6.00
CA SER A 85 11.72 -3.49 -7.21
C SER A 85 10.43 -4.20 -7.63
N ASP A 86 9.79 -4.91 -6.70
CA ASP A 86 8.54 -5.63 -6.94
C ASP A 86 7.42 -4.67 -7.34
N PHE A 87 7.28 -3.55 -6.63
CA PHE A 87 6.29 -2.53 -6.97
C PHE A 87 6.52 -1.94 -8.37
N SER A 88 7.76 -1.59 -8.71
CA SER A 88 8.13 -1.08 -10.04
C SER A 88 7.79 -2.11 -11.14
N GLY A 89 8.07 -3.39 -10.88
CA GLY A 89 7.71 -4.49 -11.78
C GLY A 89 6.21 -4.62 -12.00
N LEU A 90 5.42 -4.51 -10.94
CA LEU A 90 3.95 -4.54 -11.00
C LEU A 90 3.38 -3.32 -11.73
N MET A 91 3.90 -2.12 -11.46
CA MET A 91 3.45 -0.89 -12.11
C MET A 91 3.71 -0.90 -13.62
N LYS A 92 4.84 -1.47 -14.07
CA LYS A 92 5.11 -1.65 -15.50
C LYS A 92 4.13 -2.57 -16.21
N LYS A 93 3.54 -3.52 -15.48
CA LYS A 93 2.57 -4.50 -16.00
C LYS A 93 1.11 -4.07 -15.80
N ARG A 94 0.87 -2.99 -15.07
CA ARG A 94 -0.48 -2.55 -14.72
C ARG A 94 -1.19 -2.01 -15.96
N ASN A 95 -2.46 -2.41 -16.12
CA ASN A 95 -3.36 -1.77 -17.06
C ASN A 95 -3.78 -0.39 -16.51
N ASN A 96 -3.49 0.68 -17.25
CA ASN A 96 -3.73 2.07 -16.87
C ASN A 96 -5.05 2.63 -17.41
N SER A 97 -5.96 1.78 -17.89
CA SER A 97 -7.26 2.22 -18.42
C SER A 97 -8.11 2.97 -17.40
N ASP A 98 -8.00 2.60 -16.13
CA ASP A 98 -8.66 3.28 -15.00
C ASP A 98 -8.12 4.69 -14.80
N ILE A 99 -6.81 4.89 -14.90
CA ILE A 99 -6.16 6.21 -14.80
C ILE A 99 -6.71 7.14 -15.88
N LEU A 100 -6.77 6.69 -17.14
CA LEU A 100 -7.35 7.47 -18.24
C LEU A 100 -8.81 7.86 -17.97
N GLN A 101 -9.57 6.95 -17.37
CA GLN A 101 -10.95 7.20 -16.96
C GLN A 101 -11.02 8.30 -15.88
N TYR A 102 -10.12 8.27 -14.88
CA TYR A 102 -10.02 9.29 -13.84
C TYR A 102 -9.54 10.64 -14.37
N GLU A 103 -8.54 10.68 -15.25
CA GLU A 103 -8.08 11.92 -15.89
C GLU A 103 -9.23 12.59 -16.64
N SER A 104 -10.04 11.80 -17.35
CA SER A 104 -11.22 12.30 -18.07
C SER A 104 -12.30 12.85 -17.13
N PHE A 105 -12.53 12.19 -15.99
CA PHE A 105 -13.54 12.57 -15.01
C PHE A 105 -13.13 13.80 -14.19
N LEU A 106 -11.89 13.84 -13.71
CA LEU A 106 -11.36 14.89 -12.85
C LEU A 106 -10.81 16.09 -13.63
N LYS A 107 -10.61 15.95 -14.95
CA LYS A 107 -9.94 16.94 -15.82
C LYS A 107 -8.53 17.31 -15.35
N VAL A 108 -7.83 16.35 -14.74
CA VAL A 108 -6.45 16.50 -14.27
C VAL A 108 -5.59 15.43 -14.92
N LYS A 109 -4.40 15.80 -15.40
CA LYS A 109 -3.43 14.87 -15.95
C LYS A 109 -2.63 14.23 -14.81
N ILE A 110 -2.65 12.90 -14.70
CA ILE A 110 -1.98 12.12 -13.67
C ILE A 110 -0.68 11.59 -14.26
N GLU A 111 0.42 12.32 -14.05
CA GLU A 111 1.74 11.89 -14.51
C GLU A 111 2.41 10.96 -13.49
N PHE A 112 2.55 9.68 -13.86
CA PHE A 112 3.43 8.74 -13.17
C PHE A 112 4.86 8.89 -13.69
N SER A 113 5.68 9.69 -13.00
CA SER A 113 7.13 9.63 -13.18
C SER A 113 7.76 8.94 -11.97
N SER A 114 8.75 8.07 -12.20
CA SER A 114 9.59 7.48 -11.15
C SER A 114 10.24 8.56 -10.27
N GLN A 115 10.52 9.74 -10.83
CA GLN A 115 11.03 10.91 -10.12
C GLN A 115 9.99 11.56 -9.17
N THR A 116 8.70 11.44 -9.46
CA THR A 116 7.63 11.96 -8.59
C THR A 116 7.63 11.20 -7.26
N MET A 117 7.87 9.88 -7.26
CA MET A 117 7.95 9.10 -6.01
C MET A 117 9.21 9.40 -5.20
N GLU A 118 10.36 9.63 -5.82
CA GLU A 118 11.60 10.01 -5.12
C GLU A 118 11.46 11.40 -4.46
N ARG A 119 10.75 12.35 -5.08
CA ARG A 119 10.51 13.68 -4.52
C ARG A 119 9.68 13.68 -3.23
N TYR A 120 8.77 12.73 -3.06
CA TYR A 120 7.97 12.60 -1.82
C TYR A 120 8.62 11.72 -0.75
N ILE A 121 9.65 10.94 -1.11
CA ILE A 121 10.35 10.03 -0.18
C ILE A 121 11.68 10.63 0.31
N CYS A 122 12.30 11.53 -0.46
CA CYS A 122 13.60 12.12 -0.13
C CYS A 122 13.55 13.57 0.37
N LYS A 123 12.36 14.16 0.56
CA LYS A 123 12.21 15.47 1.23
C LYS A 123 11.49 15.32 2.57
N SER A 124 12.19 14.78 3.57
CA SER A 124 12.01 15.01 5.02
C SER A 124 13.17 14.34 5.74
#